data_AF-F9QAL2-F1
#
_entry.id   AF-F9QAL2-F1
#
_cell.length_a   1.000
_cell.length_b   1.000
_cell.length_c   1.000
_cell.angle_alpha   90.00
_cell.angle_beta   90.00
_cell.angle_gamma   90.00
#
_symmetry.space_group_name_H-M   'P 1'
#
loop_
_entity.id
_entity.type
_entity.pdbx_description
1 polymer ?
#
loop_
_entity_poly.entity_id
_entity_poly.type
_entity_poly.pdbx_seq_one_letter_code
_entity_poly.pdbx_strand_id
1 'polypeptide(L)'
;MMMELGFEVFALLFMAAFVAAFIDAIAGGGGLITIPALLMTGMPPAMALGTNKLQAFGGVLSASAYFLRKKAVDLKSFWFILLMIFIGGLLGALVIQRLDPGFIKMLLPFLILAIGLYFYLPLNWAQMIARIVYPMPPLP
;
A
#
# COMPACT_ATOMS: atom_id res chain seq x y z
N MET A 1 8.19 13.87 24.25
CA MET A 1 8.32 15.18 23.58
C MET A 1 7.42 15.11 22.36
N MET A 2 6.22 15.68 22.46
CA MET A 2 5.26 15.71 21.34
C MET A 2 5.83 16.72 20.34
N MET A 3 6.23 16.25 19.17
CA MET A 3 6.68 17.13 18.08
C MET A 3 5.54 18.06 17.72
N GLU A 4 5.67 19.35 18.03
CA GLU A 4 4.92 20.39 17.34
C GLU A 4 5.43 20.42 15.91
N LEU A 5 4.86 19.57 15.06
CA LEU A 5 5.05 19.65 13.63
C LEU A 5 4.53 21.01 13.18
N GLY A 6 5.44 21.88 12.72
CA GLY A 6 5.07 23.19 12.20
C GLY A 6 4.09 23.05 11.02
N PHE A 7 3.27 24.07 10.81
CA PHE A 7 2.30 24.13 9.71
C PHE A 7 2.95 23.85 8.34
N GLU A 8 4.19 24.27 8.16
CA GLU A 8 5.02 24.03 6.97
C GLU A 8 5.24 22.53 6.70
N VAL A 9 5.53 21.74 7.73
CA VAL A 9 5.75 20.30 7.60
C VAL A 9 4.45 19.60 7.22
N PHE A 10 3.33 20.01 7.81
CA PHE A 10 2.02 19.48 7.41
C PHE A 10 1.68 19.81 5.96
N ALA A 11 1.96 21.02 5.50
CA ALA A 11 1.75 21.40 4.10
C ALA A 11 2.61 20.56 3.14
N LEU A 12 3.89 20.33 3.48
CA LEU A 12 4.78 19.48 2.69
C LEU A 12 4.31 18.02 2.68
N LEU A 13 3.94 17.47 3.83
CA LEU A 13 3.41 16.11 3.94
C LEU A 13 2.10 15.96 3.17
N PHE A 14 1.23 16.98 3.20
CA PHE A 14 -0.01 16.98 2.44
C PHE A 14 0.27 16.95 0.93
N MET A 15 1.19 17.78 0.44
CA MET A 15 1.59 17.77 -0.97
C MET A 15 2.23 16.44 -1.37
N ALA A 16 3.14 15.90 -0.57
CA ALA A 16 3.75 14.60 -0.80
C ALA A 16 2.70 13.48 -0.80
N ALA A 17 1.76 13.51 0.14
CA ALA A 17 0.65 12.57 0.24
C ALA A 17 -0.27 12.67 -0.99
N PHE A 18 -0.57 13.88 -1.45
CA PHE A 18 -1.41 14.09 -2.64
C PHE A 18 -0.75 13.52 -3.91
N VAL A 19 0.52 13.85 -4.14
CA VAL A 19 1.29 13.32 -5.29
C VAL A 19 1.41 11.80 -5.21
N ALA A 20 1.72 11.27 -4.03
CA ALA A 20 1.82 9.83 -3.82
C ALA A 20 0.48 9.12 -4.06
N ALA A 21 -0.65 9.69 -3.61
CA ALA A 21 -1.97 9.12 -3.85
C ALA A 21 -2.34 9.13 -5.34
N PHE A 22 -1.96 10.18 -6.08
CA PHE A 22 -2.15 10.24 -7.52
C PHE A 22 -1.34 9.14 -8.25
N ILE A 23 -0.08 8.95 -7.88
CA ILE A 23 0.78 7.89 -8.43
C ILE A 23 0.23 6.51 -8.05
N ASP A 24 -0.20 6.32 -6.81
CA ASP A 24 -0.79 5.07 -6.32
C ASP A 24 -2.04 4.69 -7.12
N ALA A 25 -2.86 5.68 -7.49
CA ALA A 25 -4.05 5.46 -8.30
C ALA A 25 -3.74 5.03 -9.76
N ILE A 26 -2.56 5.40 -10.31
CA ILE A 26 -2.17 5.09 -11.69
C ILE A 26 -1.38 3.78 -11.78
N ALA A 27 -0.31 3.68 -11.00
CA ALA A 27 0.68 2.60 -11.12
C ALA A 27 0.72 1.69 -9.87
N GLY A 28 0.13 2.14 -8.76
CA GLY A 28 0.36 1.55 -7.44
C GLY A 28 1.73 1.90 -6.86
N GLY A 29 1.87 1.75 -5.55
CA GLY A 29 3.16 1.93 -4.87
C GLY A 29 3.40 3.33 -4.30
N GLY A 30 2.37 4.16 -4.11
CA GLY A 30 2.51 5.49 -3.48
C GLY A 30 3.11 5.44 -2.07
N GLY A 31 3.01 4.29 -1.40
CA GLY A 31 3.71 4.00 -0.14
C GLY A 31 5.23 4.21 -0.20
N LEU A 32 5.86 3.99 -1.36
CA LEU A 32 7.28 4.22 -1.58
C LEU A 32 7.68 5.70 -1.41
N ILE A 33 6.73 6.61 -1.58
CA ILE A 33 6.94 8.06 -1.42
C ILE A 33 6.54 8.50 -0.01
N THR A 34 5.34 8.13 0.43
CA THR A 34 4.79 8.61 1.72
C THR A 34 5.46 8.00 2.93
N ILE A 35 5.89 6.73 2.89
CA ILE A 35 6.50 6.10 4.07
C ILE A 35 7.85 6.73 4.40
N PRO A 36 8.80 6.93 3.46
CA PRO A 36 10.03 7.67 3.73
C PRO A 36 9.75 9.10 4.21
N ALA A 37 8.82 9.82 3.57
CA ALA A 37 8.45 11.17 3.97
C ALA A 37 7.94 11.23 5.43
N LEU A 38 7.09 10.28 5.83
CA LEU A 38 6.61 10.18 7.21
C LEU A 38 7.73 9.79 8.18
N LEU A 39 8.62 8.87 7.81
CA LEU A 39 9.75 8.48 8.66
C LEU A 39 10.76 9.62 8.87
N MET A 40 10.94 10.50 7.86
CA MET A 40 11.79 11.69 7.98
C MET A 40 11.29 12.68 9.04
N THR A 41 9.99 12.64 9.37
CA THR A 41 9.44 13.44 10.47
C THR A 41 9.77 12.86 11.85
N GLY A 42 10.46 11.72 11.92
CA GLY A 42 10.77 11.04 13.18
C GLY A 42 9.61 10.22 13.75
N MET A 43 8.51 10.08 13.00
CA MET A 43 7.36 9.27 13.39
C MET A 43 7.77 7.80 13.61
N PRO A 44 7.23 7.12 14.64
CA PRO A 44 7.44 5.69 14.82
C PRO A 44 7.02 4.90 13.58
N PRO A 45 7.75 3.85 13.18
CA PRO A 45 7.44 3.10 11.96
C PRO A 45 6.03 2.54 11.86
N ALA A 46 5.49 2.00 12.96
CA ALA A 46 4.13 1.49 13.01
C ALA A 46 3.09 2.59 12.71
N MET A 47 3.31 3.81 13.22
CA MET A 47 2.46 4.97 12.95
C MET A 47 2.58 5.41 11.48
N ALA A 48 3.81 5.49 10.94
CA ALA A 48 4.02 5.87 9.54
C ALA A 48 3.35 4.89 8.56
N LEU A 49 3.48 3.58 8.82
CA LEU A 49 2.81 2.52 8.07
C LEU A 49 1.28 2.62 8.19
N GLY A 50 0.77 2.84 9.40
CA GLY A 50 -0.66 3.02 9.65
C GLY A 50 -1.24 4.23 8.92
N THR A 51 -0.56 5.38 8.98
CA THR A 51 -0.96 6.60 8.28
C THR A 51 -0.98 6.41 6.76
N ASN A 52 0.01 5.73 6.17
CA ASN A 52 0.00 5.41 4.75
C ASN A 52 -1.17 4.49 4.36
N LYS A 53 -1.48 3.47 5.17
CA LYS A 53 -2.62 2.58 4.88
C LYS A 53 -3.96 3.28 5.04
N LEU A 54 -4.10 4.15 6.03
CA LEU A 54 -5.30 4.97 6.22
C LEU A 54 -5.49 5.97 5.07
N GLN A 55 -4.41 6.54 4.54
CA GLN A 55 -4.46 7.37 3.35
C GLN A 55 -4.99 6.61 2.13
N ALA A 56 -4.45 5.42 1.84
CA ALA A 56 -4.87 4.61 0.70
C ALA A 56 -6.32 4.08 0.81
N PHE A 57 -6.81 3.91 2.04
CA PHE A 57 -8.17 3.43 2.32
C PHE A 57 -9.24 4.31 1.65
N GLY A 58 -9.07 5.63 1.60
CA GLY A 58 -10.02 6.52 0.94
C GLY A 58 -10.21 6.20 -0.55
N GLY A 59 -9.11 5.99 -1.28
CA GLY A 59 -9.16 5.64 -2.71
C GLY A 59 -9.80 4.27 -2.95
N VAL A 60 -9.43 3.27 -2.15
CA VAL A 60 -10.01 1.92 -2.20
C VAL A 60 -11.50 1.94 -1.88
N LEU A 61 -11.93 2.73 -0.89
CA LEU A 61 -13.34 2.91 -0.55
C LEU A 61 -14.13 3.51 -1.71
N SER A 62 -13.62 4.58 -2.33
CA SER A 62 -14.28 5.21 -3.47
C SER A 62 -14.42 4.25 -4.65
N ALA A 63 -13.34 3.51 -4.99
CA ALA A 63 -13.38 2.50 -6.05
C ALA A 63 -14.36 1.38 -5.71
N SER A 64 -14.32 0.86 -4.48
CA SER A 64 -15.24 -0.19 -4.02
C SER A 64 -16.69 0.27 -4.12
N ALA A 65 -17.01 1.47 -3.61
CA ALA A 65 -18.36 2.03 -3.69
C ALA A 65 -18.83 2.21 -5.13
N TYR A 66 -17.95 2.63 -6.04
CA TYR A 66 -18.26 2.73 -7.46
C TYR A 66 -18.63 1.38 -8.08
N PHE A 67 -17.80 0.35 -7.87
CA PHE A 67 -18.04 -0.99 -8.44
C PHE A 67 -19.29 -1.67 -7.84
N LEU A 68 -19.53 -1.50 -6.55
CA LEU A 68 -20.74 -1.99 -5.90
C LEU A 68 -22.00 -1.34 -6.50
N ARG A 69 -21.99 -0.01 -6.70
CA ARG A 69 -23.12 0.71 -7.31
C ARG A 69 -23.39 0.27 -8.75
N LYS A 70 -22.34 -0.10 -9.48
CA LYS A 70 -22.45 -0.62 -10.86
C LYS A 70 -22.88 -2.09 -10.92
N LYS A 71 -23.10 -2.76 -9.78
CA LYS A 71 -23.37 -4.21 -9.70
C LYS A 71 -22.34 -5.06 -10.45
N ALA A 72 -21.11 -4.56 -10.57
CA ALA A 72 -20.02 -5.24 -11.26
C ALA A 72 -19.36 -6.33 -10.39
N VAL A 73 -19.77 -6.45 -9.11
CA VAL A 73 -19.19 -7.36 -8.12
C VAL A 73 -20.31 -8.14 -7.44
N ASP A 74 -20.19 -9.47 -7.45
CA ASP A 74 -21.05 -10.36 -6.66
C ASP A 74 -20.47 -10.56 -5.26
N LEU A 75 -20.93 -9.76 -4.31
CA LEU A 75 -20.47 -9.80 -2.91
C LEU A 75 -20.62 -11.20 -2.27
N LYS A 76 -21.59 -12.01 -2.70
CA LYS A 76 -21.84 -13.32 -2.12
C LYS A 76 -20.73 -14.32 -2.50
N SER A 77 -20.28 -14.24 -3.75
CA SER A 77 -19.17 -15.06 -4.24
C SER A 77 -17.82 -14.67 -3.63
N PHE A 78 -17.63 -13.39 -3.26
CA PHE A 78 -16.36 -12.88 -2.72
C PHE A 78 -16.30 -12.81 -1.19
N TRP A 79 -17.39 -13.07 -0.47
CA TRP A 79 -17.46 -12.89 0.99
C TRP A 79 -16.34 -13.60 1.75
N PHE A 80 -16.00 -14.84 1.37
CA PHE A 80 -14.93 -15.59 2.00
C PHE A 80 -13.55 -14.91 1.82
N ILE A 81 -13.29 -14.38 0.62
CA ILE A 81 -12.07 -13.65 0.30
C ILE A 81 -11.99 -12.36 1.13
N LEU A 82 -13.09 -11.60 1.22
CA LEU A 82 -13.16 -10.39 2.06
C LEU A 82 -12.84 -10.71 3.53
N LEU A 83 -13.38 -11.81 4.05
CA LEU A 83 -13.15 -12.23 5.43
C LEU A 83 -11.70 -12.63 5.68
N MET A 84 -11.06 -13.35 4.75
CA MET A 84 -9.63 -13.67 4.82
C MET A 84 -8.74 -12.43 4.74
N ILE A 85 -9.04 -11.48 3.85
CA ILE A 85 -8.31 -10.20 3.76
C ILE A 85 -8.43 -9.41 5.05
N PHE A 86 -9.64 -9.34 5.63
CA PHE A 86 -9.89 -8.64 6.88
C PHE A 86 -9.11 -9.25 8.05
N ILE A 87 -9.18 -10.58 8.21
CA ILE A 87 -8.45 -11.28 9.27
C ILE A 87 -6.94 -11.12 9.08
N GLY A 88 -6.43 -11.31 7.86
CA GLY A 88 -5.01 -11.15 7.55
C GLY A 88 -4.51 -9.74 7.83
N GLY A 89 -5.27 -8.72 7.43
CA GLY A 89 -4.97 -7.31 7.71
C GLY A 89 -4.97 -6.99 9.21
N LEU A 90 -5.97 -7.49 9.94
CA LEU A 90 -6.07 -7.30 11.39
C LEU A 90 -4.91 -7.97 12.13
N LEU A 91 -4.59 -9.22 11.80
CA LEU A 91 -3.47 -9.93 12.39
C LEU A 91 -2.14 -9.24 12.09
N GLY A 92 -1.92 -8.82 10.83
CA GLY A 92 -0.73 -8.06 10.44
C GLY A 92 -0.60 -6.74 11.21
N ALA A 93 -1.71 -6.00 11.39
CA ALA A 93 -1.75 -4.77 12.15
C ALA A 93 -1.48 -4.98 13.66
N LEU A 94 -1.89 -6.12 14.23
CA LEU A 94 -1.57 -6.47 15.62
C LEU A 94 -0.11 -6.89 15.78
N VAL A 95 0.44 -7.64 14.81
CA VAL A 95 1.84 -8.08 14.83
C VAL A 95 2.78 -6.88 14.74
N ILE A 96 2.56 -5.94 13.81
CA ILE A 96 3.43 -4.78 13.63
C ILE A 96 3.50 -3.90 14.90
N GLN A 97 2.40 -3.83 15.66
CA GLN A 97 2.35 -3.07 16.93
C GLN A 97 3.12 -3.72 18.07
N ARG A 98 3.37 -5.04 18.01
CA ARG A 98 4.12 -5.78 19.03
C ARG A 98 5.61 -5.93 18.73
N LEU A 99 6.04 -5.59 17.52
CA LEU A 99 7.44 -5.63 17.13
C LEU A 99 8.19 -4.42 17.65
N ASP A 100 9.48 -4.61 17.94
CA ASP A 100 10.36 -3.53 18.36
C ASP A 100 10.44 -2.44 17.26
N PRO A 101 10.15 -1.16 17.59
CA PRO A 101 10.20 -0.08 16.62
C PRO A 101 11.58 0.14 15.99
N GLY A 102 12.66 -0.14 16.73
CA GLY A 102 14.03 -0.05 16.24
C GLY A 102 14.31 -1.08 15.15
N PHE A 103 13.89 -2.33 15.35
CA PHE A 103 13.98 -3.37 14.33
C PHE A 103 13.23 -2.99 13.05
N ILE A 104 11.97 -2.53 13.17
CA ILE A 104 11.16 -2.12 12.01
C ILE A 104 11.77 -0.90 11.31
N LYS A 105 12.26 0.09 12.07
CA LYS A 105 12.90 1.29 11.52
C LYS A 105 14.15 0.95 10.71
N MET A 106 14.93 -0.03 11.15
CA MET A 106 16.10 -0.52 10.43
C MET A 106 15.71 -1.32 9.18
N LEU A 107 14.67 -2.16 9.27
CA LEU A 107 14.23 -3.02 8.16
C LEU A 107 13.53 -2.26 7.02
N LEU A 108 12.74 -1.23 7.36
CA LEU A 108 11.87 -0.51 6.42
C LEU A 108 12.57 0.07 5.19
N PRO A 109 13.70 0.78 5.31
CA PRO A 109 14.39 1.34 4.14
C PRO A 109 14.81 0.25 3.14
N PHE A 110 15.29 -0.90 3.63
CA PHE A 110 15.65 -2.03 2.77
C PHE A 110 14.42 -2.62 2.09
N LEU A 111 13.30 -2.74 2.81
CA LEU A 111 12.05 -3.24 2.25
C LEU A 111 11.50 -2.31 1.16
N ILE A 112 11.50 -0.99 1.41
CA ILE A 112 11.07 0.02 0.44
C ILE A 112 11.98 -0.01 -0.80
N LEU A 113 13.29 -0.10 -0.61
CA LEU A 113 14.24 -0.20 -1.71
C LEU A 113 14.02 -1.48 -2.52
N ALA A 114 13.84 -2.63 -1.86
CA ALA A 114 13.57 -3.91 -2.52
C ALA A 114 12.27 -3.86 -3.34
N ILE A 115 11.21 -3.27 -2.80
CA ILE A 115 9.94 -3.08 -3.52
C ILE A 115 10.13 -2.09 -4.68
N GLY A 116 10.84 -0.98 -4.47
CA GLY A 116 11.14 -0.03 -5.53
C GLY A 116 11.93 -0.66 -6.69
N LEU A 117 12.91 -1.50 -6.38
CA LEU A 117 13.66 -2.28 -7.36
C LEU A 117 12.76 -3.29 -8.07
N TYR A 118 11.84 -3.94 -7.37
CA TYR A 118 10.85 -4.83 -7.98
C TYR A 118 9.96 -4.12 -9.00
N PHE A 119 9.54 -2.88 -8.73
CA PHE A 119 8.76 -2.07 -9.67
C PHE A 119 9.59 -1.60 -10.87
N TYR A 120 10.88 -1.29 -10.66
CA TYR A 120 11.76 -0.77 -11.70
C TYR A 120 12.31 -1.87 -12.63
N LEU A 121 12.66 -3.03 -12.08
CA LEU A 121 13.20 -4.14 -12.84
C LEU A 121 12.05 -4.85 -13.57
N PRO A 122 12.13 -5.07 -14.90
CA PRO A 122 11.20 -5.94 -15.60
C PRO A 122 11.46 -7.39 -15.16
N LEU A 123 10.98 -7.75 -13.98
CA LEU A 123 11.07 -9.09 -13.45
C LEU A 123 10.04 -9.94 -14.21
N ASN A 124 10.51 -10.72 -15.19
CA ASN A 124 9.71 -11.54 -16.12
C ASN A 124 8.75 -12.56 -15.45
N TRP A 125 8.68 -12.64 -14.13
CA TRP A 125 7.80 -13.55 -13.39
C TRP A 125 6.32 -13.34 -13.71
N ALA A 126 5.86 -12.09 -13.85
CA ALA A 126 4.47 -11.82 -14.21
C ALA A 126 4.12 -12.33 -15.61
N GLN A 127 5.03 -12.15 -16.59
CA GLN A 127 4.88 -12.68 -17.94
C GLN A 127 4.99 -14.22 -17.98
N MET A 128 5.86 -14.80 -17.14
CA MET A 128 6.02 -16.25 -17.03
C MET A 128 4.78 -16.92 -16.44
N ILE A 129 4.21 -16.35 -15.37
CA ILE A 129 2.97 -16.84 -14.76
C ILE A 129 1.79 -16.61 -15.72
N ALA A 130 1.71 -15.47 -16.39
CA ALA A 130 0.68 -15.22 -17.40
C ALA A 130 0.72 -16.24 -18.55
N ARG A 131 1.92 -16.66 -19.00
CA ARG A 131 2.07 -17.73 -20.00
C ARG A 131 1.61 -19.11 -19.49
N ILE A 132 1.77 -19.39 -18.20
CA ILE A 132 1.34 -20.66 -17.58
C ILE A 132 -0.17 -20.67 -17.32
N VAL A 133 -0.73 -19.54 -16.89
CA VAL A 133 -2.14 -19.41 -16.47
C VAL A 133 -3.07 -19.08 -17.65
N TYR A 134 -2.60 -18.31 -18.63
CA TYR A 134 -3.31 -18.00 -19.87
C TYR A 134 -2.49 -18.50 -21.07
N PRO A 135 -2.44 -19.81 -21.33
CA PRO A 135 -1.87 -20.31 -22.58
C PRO A 135 -2.67 -19.70 -23.73
N MET A 136 -2.00 -18.87 -24.54
CA MET A 136 -2.62 -18.24 -25.70
C MET A 136 -3.14 -19.35 -26.61
N PRO A 137 -4.43 -19.35 -27.00
CA PRO A 137 -4.91 -20.28 -28.02
C PRO A 137 -4.10 -20.05 -29.31
N PRO A 138 -3.83 -21.11 -30.10
CA PRO A 138 -3.12 -20.94 -31.36
C PRO A 138 -3.85 -19.93 -32.25
N LEU A 139 -3.12 -18.93 -32.75
CA LEU A 139 -3.64 -17.98 -33.73
C LEU A 139 -3.99 -18.73 -35.02
N PRO A 140 -5.09 -18.36 -35.70
CA PRO A 140 -5.49 -18.96 -36.98
C PRO A 140 -4.48 -18.69 -38.09
#